data_AF-A0A1Y3QQF1-F1
#
_entry.id   AF-A0A1Y3QQF1-F1
#
_cell.length_a   1.000
_cell.length_b   1.000
_cell.length_c   1.000
_cell.angle_alpha   90.00
_cell.angle_beta   90.00
_cell.angle_gamma   90.00
#
_symmetry.space_group_name_H-M   'P 1'
#
loop_
_entity.id
_entity.type
_entity.pdbx_description
1 polymer ?
#
loop_
_entity_poly.entity_id
_entity_poly.type
_entity_poly.pdbx_seq_one_letter_code
_entity_poly.pdbx_strand_id
1 'polypeptide(L)'
;EEADNPFEYDAMGNLVYDGQNQLKISYDFLNLPQKIAPAELHSQAGKLFLANYCYLWNGEKVASTDVRGNGYLYIGSVRYELEGAKPAFESAPFAMGRIG
;
A
#
# COMPACT_ATOMS: atom_id res chain seq x y z
N GLU A 1 -26.90 -5.03 22.66
CA GLU A 1 -26.55 -5.34 21.25
C GLU A 1 -25.19 -4.74 21.03
N GLU A 2 -24.16 -5.59 20.96
CA GLU A 2 -22.82 -5.14 20.58
C GLU A 2 -22.94 -4.68 19.13
N ALA A 3 -22.61 -3.42 18.85
CA ALA A 3 -22.66 -2.94 17.47
C ALA A 3 -21.78 -3.84 16.61
N ASP A 4 -22.27 -4.28 15.44
CA ASP A 4 -21.46 -4.99 14.45
C ASP A 4 -20.15 -4.24 14.29
N ASN A 5 -19.05 -4.82 14.76
CA ASN A 5 -17.75 -4.19 14.69
C ASN A 5 -17.41 -4.09 13.20
N PRO A 6 -17.33 -2.89 12.60
CA PRO A 6 -17.09 -2.76 11.17
C PRO A 6 -15.64 -3.12 10.82
N PHE A 7 -14.84 -3.63 11.76
CA PHE A 7 -13.44 -3.97 11.57
C PHE A 7 -13.19 -5.44 11.88
N GLU A 8 -12.50 -6.13 10.97
CA GLU A 8 -11.99 -7.49 11.21
C GLU A 8 -10.48 -7.48 11.29
N TYR A 9 -9.94 -8.34 12.15
CA TYR A 9 -8.51 -8.49 12.38
C TYR A 9 -8.09 -9.94 12.18
N ASP A 10 -6.89 -10.17 11.67
CA ASP A 10 -6.29 -11.51 11.64
C ASP A 10 -5.72 -11.92 13.01
N ALA A 11 -5.21 -13.15 13.10
CA ALA A 11 -4.62 -13.70 14.33
C ALA A 11 -3.33 -12.98 14.78
N MET A 12 -2.71 -12.19 13.90
CA MET A 12 -1.51 -11.39 14.17
C MET A 12 -1.88 -9.97 14.64
N GLY A 13 -3.18 -9.66 14.71
CA GLY A 13 -3.71 -8.38 15.15
C GLY A 13 -3.74 -7.32 14.05
N ASN A 14 -3.55 -7.69 12.79
CA ASN A 14 -3.61 -6.73 11.70
C ASN A 14 -5.06 -6.53 11.23
N LEU A 15 -5.39 -5.30 10.83
CA LEU A 15 -6.68 -4.96 10.25
C LEU A 15 -6.81 -5.56 8.84
N VAL A 16 -7.70 -6.54 8.64
CA VAL A 16 -7.91 -7.19 7.34
C VAL A 16 -9.16 -6.72 6.61
N TYR A 17 -10.11 -6.14 7.34
CA TYR A 17 -11.31 -5.52 6.78
C TYR A 17 -11.65 -4.24 7.52
N ASP A 18 -11.82 -3.16 6.75
CA ASP A 18 -12.35 -1.87 7.18
C ASP A 18 -13.70 -1.66 6.50
N GLY A 19 -14.77 -1.99 7.22
CA GLY A 19 -16.16 -1.84 6.80
C GLY A 19 -16.66 -0.40 6.78
N GLN A 20 -15.97 0.56 7.40
CA GLN A 20 -16.33 1.98 7.25
C GLN A 20 -15.94 2.48 5.85
N ASN A 21 -14.78 2.06 5.35
CA ASN A 21 -14.29 2.43 4.03
C ASN A 21 -14.56 1.37 2.95
N GLN A 22 -15.16 0.23 3.32
CA GLN A 22 -15.36 -0.93 2.44
C GLN A 22 -14.04 -1.41 1.80
N LEU A 23 -12.99 -1.53 2.61
CA LEU A 23 -11.66 -1.92 2.19
C LEU A 23 -11.25 -3.25 2.80
N LYS A 24 -10.51 -4.05 2.03
CA LYS A 24 -9.79 -5.22 2.51
C LYS A 24 -8.30 -5.03 2.34
N ILE A 25 -7.55 -5.49 3.34
CA ILE A 25 -6.11 -5.32 3.42
C ILE A 25 -5.48 -6.71 3.52
N SER A 26 -4.51 -6.96 2.66
CA SER A 26 -3.69 -8.17 2.69
C SER A 26 -2.27 -7.82 3.08
N TYR A 27 -1.58 -8.77 3.70
CA TYR A 27 -0.26 -8.61 4.28
C TYR A 27 0.74 -9.54 3.61
N ASP A 28 1.99 -9.11 3.53
CA ASP A 28 3.08 -9.93 3.03
C ASP A 28 3.65 -10.86 4.12
N PHE A 29 4.70 -11.61 3.78
CA PHE A 29 5.34 -12.54 4.72
C PHE A 29 6.06 -11.84 5.89
N LEU A 30 6.36 -10.54 5.77
CA LEU A 30 6.93 -9.72 6.85
C LEU A 30 5.86 -9.15 7.76
N ASN A 31 4.58 -9.50 7.52
CA ASN A 31 3.43 -8.93 8.21
C ASN A 31 3.24 -7.43 7.93
N LEU A 32 3.63 -6.95 6.75
CA LEU A 32 3.44 -5.57 6.31
C LEU A 32 2.27 -5.46 5.32
N PRO A 33 1.50 -4.35 5.30
CA PRO A 33 0.39 -4.19 4.37
C PRO A 33 0.87 -4.27 2.92
N GLN A 34 0.43 -5.27 2.17
CA GLN A 34 0.86 -5.51 0.79
C GLN A 34 -0.15 -4.95 -0.22
N LYS A 35 -1.44 -5.24 -0.06
CA LYS A 35 -2.48 -4.75 -1.00
C LYS A 35 -3.71 -4.27 -0.28
N ILE A 36 -4.27 -3.18 -0.81
CA ILE A 36 -5.56 -2.63 -0.41
C ILE A 36 -6.51 -2.72 -1.60
N ALA A 37 -7.68 -3.31 -1.39
CA ALA A 37 -8.70 -3.47 -2.43
C ALA A 37 -10.10 -3.16 -1.90
N PRO A 38 -11.06 -2.79 -2.78
CA PRO A 38 -12.46 -2.68 -2.40
C PRO A 38 -13.00 -4.04 -1.94
N ALA A 39 -13.79 -4.05 -0.87
CA ALA A 39 -14.29 -5.26 -0.23
C ALA A 39 -15.13 -6.13 -1.18
N GLU A 40 -15.95 -5.49 -2.03
CA GLU A 40 -16.79 -6.14 -3.05
C GLU A 40 -15.99 -6.92 -4.10
N LEU A 41 -14.74 -6.50 -4.35
CA LEU A 41 -13.89 -7.01 -5.42
C LEU A 41 -12.78 -7.93 -4.91
N HIS A 42 -12.70 -8.16 -3.60
CA HIS A 42 -11.62 -8.95 -3.00
C HIS A 42 -11.62 -10.43 -3.41
N SER A 43 -12.76 -10.95 -3.86
CA SER A 43 -12.86 -12.29 -4.45
C SER A 43 -12.19 -12.38 -5.83
N GLN A 44 -11.92 -11.26 -6.50
CA GLN A 44 -11.15 -11.18 -7.74
C GLN A 44 -9.65 -11.11 -7.44
N ALA A 45 -9.15 -12.20 -6.83
CA ALA A 45 -7.79 -12.40 -6.36
C ALA A 45 -6.73 -11.66 -7.20
N GLY A 46 -6.21 -10.57 -6.64
CA GLY A 46 -4.98 -9.92 -7.09
C GLY A 46 -5.03 -9.12 -8.40
N LYS A 47 -6.19 -9.01 -9.08
CA LYS A 47 -6.30 -8.22 -10.32
C LYS A 47 -6.74 -6.79 -10.11
N LEU A 48 -7.57 -6.52 -9.11
CA LEU A 48 -8.08 -5.18 -8.82
C LEU A 48 -7.62 -4.78 -7.42
N PHE A 49 -6.82 -3.73 -7.33
CA PHE A 49 -6.36 -3.14 -6.09
C PHE A 49 -6.24 -1.63 -6.25
N LEU A 50 -6.45 -0.91 -5.16
CA LEU A 50 -6.25 0.55 -5.08
C LEU A 50 -4.79 0.87 -4.83
N ALA A 51 -4.12 0.05 -4.01
CA ALA A 51 -2.71 0.20 -3.71
C ALA A 51 -2.04 -1.18 -3.57
N ASN A 52 -0.83 -1.29 -4.09
CA ASN A 52 0.11 -2.39 -3.90
C ASN A 52 1.43 -1.80 -3.41
N TYR A 53 1.84 -2.23 -2.22
CA TYR A 53 3.10 -1.87 -1.59
C TYR A 53 4.11 -3.00 -1.75
N CYS A 54 5.37 -2.63 -1.97
CA CYS A 54 6.49 -3.55 -1.97
C CYS A 54 7.52 -3.10 -0.96
N TYR A 55 8.14 -4.07 -0.30
CA TYR A 55 9.12 -3.84 0.75
C TYR A 55 10.38 -4.66 0.50
N LEU A 56 11.51 -4.17 0.99
CA LEU A 56 12.72 -4.97 1.18
C LEU A 56 12.55 -5.88 2.40
N TRP A 57 13.43 -6.88 2.52
CA TRP A 57 13.44 -7.85 3.62
C TRP A 57 13.59 -7.19 5.01
N ASN A 58 14.16 -5.98 5.07
CA ASN A 58 14.33 -5.18 6.29
C ASN A 58 13.09 -4.31 6.62
N GLY A 59 12.02 -4.42 5.84
CA GLY A 59 10.78 -3.66 6.00
C GLY A 59 10.76 -2.27 5.35
N GLU A 60 11.83 -1.86 4.67
CA GLU A 60 11.86 -0.58 3.95
C GLU A 60 10.92 -0.62 2.73
N LYS A 61 9.99 0.34 2.65
CA LYS A 61 9.06 0.46 1.53
C LYS A 61 9.80 0.95 0.28
N VAL A 62 9.70 0.20 -0.82
CA VAL A 62 10.32 0.55 -2.11
C VAL A 62 9.31 0.97 -3.16
N ALA A 63 8.05 0.56 -3.06
CA ALA A 63 7.03 0.99 -4.01
C ALA A 63 5.65 1.14 -3.37
N SER A 64 4.84 2.02 -3.96
CA SER A 64 3.42 2.21 -3.69
C SER A 64 2.74 2.50 -5.01
N THR A 65 1.97 1.56 -5.54
CA THR A 65 1.40 1.67 -6.89
C THR A 65 -0.06 1.25 -6.96
N ASP A 66 -0.82 1.85 -7.88
CA ASP A 66 -2.15 1.39 -8.27
C ASP A 66 -2.05 0.20 -9.26
N VAL A 67 -3.21 -0.33 -9.66
CA VAL A 67 -3.29 -1.45 -10.63
C VAL A 67 -2.68 -1.14 -12.00
N ARG A 68 -2.55 0.14 -12.36
CA ARG A 68 -1.95 0.60 -13.62
C ARG A 68 -0.45 0.85 -13.48
N GLY A 69 0.11 0.71 -12.28
CA GLY A 69 1.51 1.00 -11.95
C GLY A 69 1.76 2.44 -11.53
N ASN A 70 0.75 3.32 -11.51
CA ASN A 70 0.97 4.71 -11.12
C ASN A 70 1.19 4.82 -9.62
N GLY A 71 2.02 5.77 -9.19
CA GLY A 71 2.28 6.02 -7.77
C GLY A 71 3.71 6.43 -7.52
N TYR A 72 4.42 5.74 -6.63
CA TYR A 72 5.76 6.11 -6.23
C TYR A 72 6.72 4.92 -6.13
N LEU A 73 7.96 5.19 -6.54
CA LEU A 73 9.15 4.36 -6.28
C LEU A 73 10.05 5.11 -5.29
N TYR A 74 10.60 4.38 -4.33
CA TYR A 74 11.53 4.88 -3.32
C TYR A 74 12.89 4.20 -3.50
N ILE A 75 13.94 5.01 -3.70
CA ILE A 75 15.33 4.53 -3.80
C ILE A 75 16.12 5.25 -2.70
N GLY A 76 16.34 4.53 -1.59
CA GLY A 76 16.74 5.16 -0.34
C GLY A 76 15.72 6.24 0.06
N SER A 77 16.19 7.47 0.24
CA SER A 77 15.34 8.59 0.63
C SER A 77 14.76 9.40 -0.55
N VAL A 78 15.15 9.08 -1.77
CA VAL A 78 14.68 9.73 -3.00
C VAL A 78 13.34 9.13 -3.42
N ARG A 79 12.42 9.98 -3.84
CA ARG A 79 11.11 9.59 -4.36
C ARG A 79 11.02 9.89 -5.84
N TYR A 80 10.49 8.93 -6.59
CA TYR A 80 10.15 9.05 -7.99
C TYR A 80 8.66 8.84 -8.15
N GLU A 81 8.00 9.73 -8.89
CA GLU A 81 6.64 9.50 -9.35
C GLU A 81 6.66 8.46 -10.49
N LEU A 82 5.68 7.57 -10.48
CA LEU A 82 5.47 6.56 -11.50
C LEU A 82 4.20 6.90 -12.29
N GLU A 83 4.34 7.02 -13.60
CA GLU A 83 3.24 6.92 -14.56
C GLU A 83 3.37 5.56 -15.27
N GLY A 84 2.65 4.57 -14.76
CA GLY A 84 2.87 3.16 -15.09
C GLY A 84 4.23 2.66 -14.62
N ALA A 85 5.15 2.38 -15.53
CA ALA A 85 6.49 1.85 -15.22
C ALA A 85 7.62 2.86 -15.47
N LYS A 86 7.28 4.13 -15.66
CA LYS A 86 8.23 5.20 -16.01
C LYS A 86 8.48 6.08 -14.79
N PRO A 87 9.65 5.97 -14.13
CA PRO A 87 9.99 6.84 -13.01
C PRO A 87 10.39 8.23 -13.49
N ALA A 88 9.77 9.25 -12.91
CA ALA A 88 10.19 10.65 -12.98
C ALA A 88 10.65 11.10 -11.60
N PHE A 89 11.75 11.86 -11.53
CA PHE A 89 12.19 12.42 -10.25
C PHE A 89 11.09 13.31 -9.67
N GLU A 90 10.68 13.05 -8.43
CA GLU A 90 9.71 13.87 -7.72
C GLU A 90 10.39 14.68 -6.62
N SER A 91 11.20 14.03 -5.78
CA SER A 91 11.97 14.76 -4.78
C SER A 91 13.09 13.97 -4.12
N ALA A 92 14.08 14.69 -3.60
CA ALA A 92 15.12 14.18 -2.71
C ALA A 92 15.19 15.02 -1.42
N PRO A 93 15.56 14.44 -0.26
CA PRO A 93 15.77 15.22 0.94
C PRO A 93 16.98 16.13 0.82
N PHE A 94 16.90 17.29 1.46
CA PHE A 94 18.03 18.19 1.72
C PHE A 94 17.91 18.73 3.15
N ALA A 95 18.91 19.47 3.63
CA ALA A 95 19.05 19.87 5.03
C ALA A 95 17.81 20.52 5.68
N MET A 96 16.90 21.13 4.88
CA MET A 96 15.70 21.82 5.38
C MET A 96 14.41 21.38 4.69
N GLY A 97 14.38 20.19 4.07
CA GLY A 97 13.15 19.69 3.45
C GLY A 97 13.41 18.73 2.30
N ARG A 98 12.66 18.90 1.21
CA ARG A 98 12.82 18.12 -0.01
C ARG A 98 12.85 19.03 -1.24
N ILE A 99 13.75 18.74 -2.18
CA ILE A 99 13.88 19.45 -3.45
C ILE A 99 13.32 18.57 -4.56
N GLY A 100 12.53 19.16 -5.45
CA GLY A 100 11.86 18.53 -6.59
C GLY A 100 12.12 19.31 -7.87
#